data_AF-A0A7G9LQ63-F1
#
_entry.id   AF-A0A7G9LQ63-F1
#
_cell.length_a   1.000
_cell.length_b   1.000
_cell.length_c   1.000
_cell.angle_alpha   90.00
_cell.angle_beta   90.00
_cell.angle_gamma   90.00
#
_symmetry.space_group_name_H-M   'P 1'
#
loop_
_entity.id
_entity.type
_entity.pdbx_description
1 polymer ?
#
loop_
_entity_poly.entity_id
_entity_poly.type
_entity_poly.pdbx_seq_one_letter_code
_entity_poly.pdbx_strand_id
1 'polypeptide(L)'
;MGKLKIEYSDKKITPFGGMKLLKDFMDKTSVIDDLQSVNLPQGYSNAAYDPVDIVQGFWLAIFTGASRYIHADWIRYDTTLQSIFDIKRLPSQSTYSRFFINLIWRKIVKYFHSYSKNFFLK
;
A
#
# COMPACT_ATOMS: atom_id res chain seq x y z
N MET A 1 11.89 36.43 26.77
CA MET A 1 11.91 35.11 26.08
C MET A 1 13.35 34.81 25.68
N GLY A 2 13.91 33.66 26.05
CA GLY A 2 15.29 33.28 25.71
C GLY A 2 15.47 32.96 24.23
N LYS A 3 16.68 33.16 23.69
CA LYS A 3 17.00 32.80 22.29
C LYS A 3 16.96 31.27 22.11
N LEU A 4 16.14 30.79 21.17
CA LEU A 4 16.14 29.40 20.72
C LEU A 4 17.44 29.11 19.96
N LYS A 5 18.16 28.05 20.35
CA LYS A 5 19.25 27.48 19.53
C LYS A 5 18.62 26.56 18.47
N ILE A 6 18.94 26.84 17.20
CA ILE A 6 18.46 26.06 16.06
C ILE A 6 19.68 25.37 15.44
N GLU A 7 19.57 24.07 15.25
CA GLU A 7 20.59 23.23 14.60
C GLU A 7 19.92 22.40 13.50
N TYR A 8 20.66 22.08 12.45
CA TYR A 8 20.17 21.30 11.31
C TYR A 8 20.84 19.93 11.29
N SER A 9 20.13 18.92 10.79
CA SER A 9 20.65 17.57 10.64
C SER A 9 20.11 16.94 9.37
N ASP A 10 20.97 16.19 8.67
CA ASP A 10 20.59 15.38 7.50
C ASP A 10 19.92 14.06 7.89
N LYS A 11 19.70 13.81 9.19
CA LYS A 11 18.98 12.64 9.66
C LYS A 11 17.56 12.67 9.11
N LYS A 12 17.21 11.64 8.34
CA LYS A 12 15.84 11.38 7.92
C LYS A 12 14.97 11.14 9.15
N ILE A 13 13.89 11.91 9.28
CA ILE A 13 12.93 11.80 10.38
C ILE A 13 11.54 11.50 9.83
N THR A 14 10.74 10.79 10.63
CA THR A 14 9.31 10.56 10.39
C THR A 14 8.57 10.56 11.74
N PRO A 15 7.36 11.12 11.82
CA PRO A 15 6.52 10.99 13.01
C PRO A 15 6.06 9.54 13.25
N PHE A 16 6.24 8.65 12.27
CA PHE A 16 5.79 7.27 12.30
C PHE A 16 6.93 6.25 12.47
N GLY A 17 7.99 6.61 13.21
CA GLY A 17 9.18 5.76 13.38
C GLY A 17 8.87 4.35 13.94
N GLY A 18 7.80 4.22 14.72
CA GLY A 18 7.32 2.92 15.22
C GLY A 18 6.91 1.92 14.13
N MET A 19 6.65 2.39 12.90
CA MET A 19 6.33 1.52 11.76
C MET A 19 7.51 0.62 11.34
N LYS A 20 8.74 0.90 11.81
CA LYS A 20 9.85 -0.05 11.65
C LYS A 20 9.56 -1.41 12.29
N LEU A 21 8.89 -1.43 13.45
CA LEU A 21 8.48 -2.67 14.10
C LEU A 21 7.44 -3.44 13.27
N LEU A 22 6.53 -2.72 12.61
CA LEU A 22 5.58 -3.32 11.68
C LEU A 22 6.30 -3.95 10.49
N LYS A 23 7.26 -3.24 9.88
CA LYS A 23 8.08 -3.80 8.79
C LYS A 23 8.83 -5.06 9.24
N ASP A 24 9.47 -5.03 10.41
CA ASP A 24 10.16 -6.21 10.97
C ASP A 24 9.22 -7.40 11.18
N PHE A 25 7.98 -7.15 11.59
CA PHE A 25 6.96 -8.18 11.70
C PHE A 25 6.56 -8.75 10.34
N MET A 26 6.37 -7.89 9.33
CA MET A 26 6.04 -8.30 7.97
C MET A 26 7.14 -9.15 7.34
N ASP A 27 8.40 -8.76 7.55
CA ASP A 27 9.56 -9.49 7.03
C ASP A 27 9.71 -10.86 7.70
N LYS A 28 9.44 -10.96 9.02
CA LYS A 28 9.47 -12.23 9.75
C LYS A 28 8.35 -13.20 9.37
N THR A 29 7.21 -12.67 8.97
CA THR A 29 6.04 -13.49 8.60
C THR A 29 6.04 -13.84 7.11
N SER A 30 6.95 -13.27 6.31
CA SER A 30 6.99 -13.43 4.85
C SER A 30 5.67 -13.06 4.15
N VAL A 31 4.87 -12.18 4.77
CA VAL A 31 3.55 -11.80 4.24
C VAL A 31 3.63 -11.13 2.86
N ILE A 32 4.76 -10.49 2.55
CA ILE A 32 5.00 -9.88 1.23
C ILE A 32 5.21 -10.95 0.16
N ASP A 33 5.92 -12.04 0.49
CA ASP A 33 6.14 -13.16 -0.43
C ASP A 33 4.81 -13.88 -0.72
N ASP A 34 4.01 -14.10 0.33
CA ASP A 34 2.65 -14.64 0.20
C ASP A 34 1.79 -13.74 -0.69
N LEU A 35 1.88 -12.42 -0.54
CA LEU A 35 1.13 -11.46 -1.34
C LEU A 35 1.55 -11.47 -2.82
N GLN A 36 2.85 -11.67 -3.10
CA GLN A 36 3.37 -11.84 -4.46
C GLN A 36 2.84 -13.11 -5.13
N SER A 37 2.55 -14.16 -4.35
CA SER A 37 1.96 -15.40 -4.88
C SER A 37 0.50 -15.22 -5.34
N VAL A 38 -0.16 -14.14 -4.92
CA VAL A 38 -1.54 -13.84 -5.29
C VAL A 38 -1.60 -13.13 -6.64
N ASN A 39 -2.52 -13.55 -7.51
CA ASN A 39 -2.74 -12.91 -8.80
C ASN A 39 -3.42 -11.52 -8.65
N LEU A 40 -2.63 -10.48 -8.37
CA LEU A 40 -3.08 -9.11 -8.23
C LEU A 40 -3.30 -8.40 -9.58
N PRO A 41 -4.18 -7.38 -9.66
CA PRO A 41 -4.39 -6.59 -10.87
C PRO A 41 -3.11 -5.84 -11.27
N GLN A 42 -2.56 -6.19 -12.43
CA GLN A 42 -1.35 -5.56 -12.96
C GLN A 42 -1.66 -4.26 -13.71
N GLY A 43 -0.73 -3.31 -13.63
CA GLY A 43 -0.75 -2.09 -14.45
C GLY A 43 -0.20 -2.34 -15.86
N TYR A 44 -0.59 -1.49 -16.81
CA TYR A 44 -0.18 -1.61 -18.23
C TYR A 44 0.88 -0.60 -18.66
N SER A 45 1.32 0.29 -17.76
CA SER A 45 2.26 1.38 -18.05
C SER A 45 3.61 1.14 -17.38
N ASN A 46 4.69 1.61 -18.01
CA ASN A 46 6.04 1.63 -17.42
C ASN A 46 6.13 2.45 -16.12
N ALA A 47 5.17 3.35 -15.89
CA ALA A 47 5.05 4.14 -14.66
C ALA A 47 4.02 3.57 -13.68
N ALA A 48 3.51 2.35 -13.93
CA ALA A 48 2.61 1.68 -13.01
C ALA A 48 3.32 1.36 -11.69
N TYR A 49 2.56 1.41 -10.59
CA TYR A 49 3.03 0.91 -9.31
C TYR A 49 3.02 -0.62 -9.32
N ASP A 50 3.95 -1.21 -8.59
CA ASP A 50 3.84 -2.61 -8.22
C ASP A 50 2.54 -2.82 -7.41
N PRO A 51 1.66 -3.77 -7.79
CA PRO A 51 0.50 -4.11 -6.99
C PRO A 51 0.79 -4.44 -5.53
N VAL A 52 1.97 -5.01 -5.23
CA VAL A 52 2.43 -5.28 -3.87
C VAL A 52 2.66 -3.97 -3.12
N ASP A 53 3.35 -3.00 -3.72
CA ASP A 53 3.55 -1.66 -3.15
C ASP A 53 2.21 -0.94 -2.90
N ILE A 54 1.22 -1.16 -3.77
CA ILE A 54 -0.12 -0.60 -3.58
C ILE A 54 -0.76 -1.20 -2.31
N VAL A 55 -0.72 -2.51 -2.13
CA VAL A 55 -1.33 -3.15 -0.96
C VAL A 55 -0.56 -2.80 0.32
N GLN A 56 0.77 -2.84 0.28
CA GLN A 56 1.63 -2.49 1.41
C GLN A 56 1.46 -1.02 1.82
N GLY A 57 1.44 -0.10 0.85
CA GLY A 57 1.18 1.32 1.09
C GLY A 57 -0.22 1.57 1.67
N PHE A 58 -1.22 0.78 1.26
CA PHE A 58 -2.56 0.84 1.83
C PHE A 58 -2.58 0.37 3.29
N TRP A 59 -1.90 -0.73 3.63
CA TRP A 59 -1.74 -1.17 5.01
C TRP A 59 -1.05 -0.11 5.85
N LEU A 60 0.04 0.47 5.34
CA LEU A 60 0.75 1.54 6.04
C LEU A 60 -0.15 2.75 6.30
N ALA A 61 -1.01 3.13 5.34
CA ALA A 61 -2.00 4.17 5.55
C ALA A 61 -2.96 3.81 6.70
N ILE A 62 -3.46 2.57 6.76
CA ILE A 62 -4.35 2.12 7.84
C ILE A 62 -3.64 2.18 9.20
N PHE A 63 -2.42 1.65 9.31
CA PHE A 63 -1.67 1.63 10.57
C PHE A 63 -1.26 3.02 11.05
N THR A 64 -1.15 3.98 10.14
CA THR A 64 -0.91 5.40 10.46
C THR A 64 -2.20 6.18 10.71
N GLY A 65 -3.36 5.52 10.72
CA GLY A 65 -4.65 6.09 11.13
C GLY A 65 -5.55 6.55 9.98
N ALA A 66 -5.28 6.15 8.73
CA ALA A 66 -6.15 6.47 7.61
C ALA A 66 -7.50 5.73 7.72
N SER A 67 -8.59 6.49 7.57
CA SER A 67 -9.96 5.97 7.46
C SER A 67 -10.61 6.25 6.11
N ARG A 68 -9.94 7.03 5.25
CA ARG A 68 -10.37 7.40 3.91
C ARG A 68 -9.17 7.37 2.97
N TYR A 69 -9.36 7.10 1.68
CA TYR A 69 -8.26 7.07 0.72
C TYR A 69 -7.48 8.39 0.65
N ILE A 70 -8.13 9.54 0.90
CA ILE A 70 -7.44 10.84 0.92
C ILE A 70 -6.45 10.97 2.08
N HIS A 71 -6.62 10.24 3.18
CA HIS A 71 -5.68 10.25 4.30
C HIS A 71 -4.37 9.54 3.94
N ALA A 72 -4.34 8.69 2.91
CA ALA A 72 -3.10 8.08 2.45
C ALA A 72 -2.11 9.13 1.88
N ASP A 73 -2.60 10.31 1.47
CA ASP A 73 -1.72 11.41 1.05
C ASP A 73 -0.92 12.00 2.24
N TRP A 74 -1.30 11.75 3.50
CA TRP A 74 -0.54 12.18 4.69
C TRP A 74 0.88 11.58 4.75
N ILE A 75 1.00 10.31 4.35
CA ILE A 75 2.27 9.57 4.36
C ILE A 75 2.94 9.54 2.99
N ARG A 76 2.24 9.99 1.94
CA ARG A 76 2.66 9.78 0.55
C ARG A 76 4.03 10.36 0.22
N TYR A 77 4.41 11.46 0.87
CA TYR A 77 5.70 12.13 0.66
C TYR A 77 6.72 11.85 1.78
N ASP A 78 6.39 10.95 2.72
CA ASP A 78 7.31 10.54 3.77
C ASP A 78 8.38 9.60 3.18
N THR A 79 9.49 10.19 2.75
CA THR A 79 10.62 9.44 2.16
C THR A 79 11.32 8.53 3.16
N THR A 80 11.20 8.81 4.46
CA THR A 80 11.76 7.97 5.52
C THR A 80 10.95 6.68 5.63
N LEU A 81 9.61 6.77 5.67
CA LEU A 81 8.72 5.61 5.64
C LEU A 81 8.87 4.80 4.35
N GLN A 82 8.95 5.47 3.20
CA GLN A 82 9.24 4.81 1.92
C GLN A 82 10.53 3.98 1.99
N SER A 83 11.59 4.55 2.57
CA SER A 83 12.86 3.85 2.75
C SER A 83 12.74 2.67 3.74
N ILE A 84 11.92 2.78 4.79
CA ILE A 84 11.71 1.69 5.77
C ILE A 84 11.01 0.50 5.12
N PHE A 85 10.02 0.74 4.26
CA PHE A 85 9.19 -0.32 3.66
C PHE A 85 9.69 -0.79 2.30
N ASP A 86 10.83 -0.26 1.82
CA ASP A 86 11.40 -0.51 0.50
C ASP A 86 10.48 -0.11 -0.67
N ILE A 87 9.57 0.85 -0.43
CA ILE A 87 8.62 1.35 -1.42
C ILE A 87 9.19 2.58 -2.12
N LYS A 88 9.39 2.52 -3.44
CA LYS A 88 9.95 3.65 -4.21
C LYS A 88 9.10 4.92 -4.14
N ARG A 89 7.78 4.77 -4.19
CA ARG A 89 6.83 5.88 -4.09
C ARG A 89 5.51 5.36 -3.56
N LEU A 90 4.97 6.03 -2.55
CA LEU A 90 3.66 5.68 -2.03
C LEU A 90 2.53 6.09 -3.00
N PRO A 91 1.51 5.22 -3.20
CA PRO A 91 0.39 5.50 -4.10
C PRO A 91 -0.47 6.68 -3.66
N SER A 92 -1.17 7.28 -4.64
CA SER A 92 -2.19 8.31 -4.39
C SER A 92 -3.53 7.73 -3.97
N GLN A 93 -4.38 8.56 -3.39
CA GLN A 93 -5.83 8.31 -3.20
C GLN A 93 -6.49 7.68 -4.45
N SER A 94 -6.24 8.26 -5.63
CA SER A 94 -6.83 7.81 -6.89
C SER A 94 -6.27 6.45 -7.36
N THR A 95 -5.03 6.12 -7.00
CA THR A 95 -4.41 4.83 -7.31
C THR A 95 -5.09 3.72 -6.51
N TYR A 96 -5.28 3.92 -5.20
CA TYR A 96 -5.99 2.96 -4.35
C TYR A 96 -7.42 2.71 -4.84
N SER A 97 -8.17 3.78 -5.12
CA SER A 97 -9.55 3.66 -5.61
C SER A 97 -9.63 2.80 -6.86
N ARG A 98 -8.81 3.08 -7.88
CA ARG A 98 -8.79 2.29 -9.13
C ARG A 98 -8.35 0.85 -8.90
N PHE A 99 -7.34 0.63 -8.07
CA PHE A 99 -6.81 -0.70 -7.79
C PHE A 99 -7.84 -1.61 -7.14
N PHE A 100 -8.47 -1.16 -6.04
CA PHE A 100 -9.44 -1.97 -5.31
C PHE A 100 -10.76 -2.14 -6.06
N ILE A 101 -11.21 -1.12 -6.81
CA ILE A 101 -12.37 -1.27 -7.71
C ILE A 101 -12.11 -2.38 -8.74
N ASN A 102 -10.95 -2.37 -9.41
CA ASN A 102 -10.60 -3.42 -10.39
C ASN A 102 -10.48 -4.81 -9.75
N LEU A 103 -9.95 -4.90 -8.53
CA LEU A 103 -9.86 -6.15 -7.77
C LEU A 103 -11.26 -6.74 -7.50
N ILE A 104 -12.20 -5.90 -7.06
CA ILE A 104 -13.59 -6.30 -6.79
C ILE A 104 -14.26 -6.79 -8.07
N TRP A 105 -14.15 -6.04 -9.17
CA TRP A 105 -14.72 -6.42 -10.46
C TRP A 105 -14.18 -7.77 -10.95
N ARG A 106 -12.86 -8.00 -10.88
CA ARG A 106 -12.26 -9.28 -11.26
C ARG A 106 -12.79 -10.44 -10.44
N LYS A 107 -12.98 -10.25 -9.13
CA LYS A 107 -13.58 -11.27 -8.27
C LYS A 107 -15.03 -11.55 -8.66
N ILE A 108 -15.86 -10.52 -8.85
CA ILE A 108 -17.26 -10.67 -9.27
C ILE A 108 -17.35 -11.45 -10.59
N VAL A 109 -16.55 -11.07 -11.60
CA VAL A 109 -16.52 -11.77 -12.90
C VAL A 109 -16.13 -13.24 -12.72
N LYS A 110 -15.12 -13.54 -11.89
CA LYS A 110 -14.70 -14.92 -11.60
C LYS A 110 -15.83 -15.74 -10.95
N TYR A 111 -16.53 -15.16 -9.97
CA TYR A 111 -17.68 -15.82 -9.32
C TYR A 111 -18.84 -16.01 -10.29
N PHE A 112 -19.18 -14.99 -11.07
CA PHE A 112 -20.26 -15.06 -12.05
C PHE A 112 -19.99 -16.11 -13.13
N HIS A 113 -18.76 -16.19 -13.63
CA HIS A 113 -18.35 -17.21 -14.61
C HIS A 113 -18.38 -18.63 -14.04
N SER A 114 -17.97 -18.80 -12.78
CA SER A 114 -18.08 -20.10 -12.10
C SER A 114 -19.54 -20.49 -11.87
N TYR A 115 -20.39 -19.52 -11.52
CA TYR A 115 -21.82 -19.75 -11.29
C TYR A 115 -22.56 -20.07 -12.58
N SER A 116 -22.34 -19.29 -13.65
CA SER A 116 -22.99 -19.50 -14.95
C SER A 116 -22.65 -20.87 -15.53
N LYS A 117 -21.38 -21.30 -15.48
CA LYS A 117 -20.99 -22.66 -15.87
C LYS A 117 -21.76 -23.74 -15.12
N ASN A 118 -21.91 -23.62 -13.81
CA ASN A 118 -22.59 -24.63 -13.00
C ASN A 118 -24.12 -24.57 -13.11
N PHE A 119 -24.68 -23.43 -13.49
CA PHE A 119 -26.13 -23.21 -13.63
C PHE A 119 -26.66 -23.62 -15.01
N PHE A 120 -25.89 -23.38 -16.08
CA PHE A 120 -26.29 -23.70 -17.46
C PHE A 120 -25.82 -25.09 -17.95
N LEU A 121 -24.98 -25.80 -17.19
CA LEU A 121 -24.56 -27.18 -17.47
C LEU A 121 -25.29 -28.22 -16.60
N LYS A 122 -26.37 -27.81 -15.93
CA LYS A 122 -27.41 -28.68 -15.38
C LYS A 122 -28.66 -28.59 -16.26
#